data_AF-A0A2U3CEE9-F1
#
_entry.id   AF-A0A2U3CEE9-F1
#
_cell.length_a   1.000
_cell.length_b   1.000
_cell.length_c   1.000
_cell.angle_alpha   90.00
_cell.angle_beta   90.00
_cell.angle_gamma   90.00
#
_symmetry.space_group_name_H-M   'P 1'
#
loop_
_entity.id
_entity.type
_entity.pdbx_description
1 polymer ?
#
loop_
_entity_poly.entity_id
_entity_poly.type
_entity_poly.pdbx_seq_one_letter_code
_entity_poly.pdbx_strand_id
1 'polypeptide(L)'
;MNSCDKGTFETDSNLKLQDYGEIALHSKNQFELRLDYSVDPQDDETKFELESYFFIPQSFRVNQQNYSKERFYEDMQVYIRFNPVLMTLQEIINPKNRISPLNRAVKLLKGIFGGDTSVNTLTQIIHELKMLAVIVTASIEKHTESICTLLQIENLTHQNLLDTKKQAKSLLEQIQAFNFAFQKKRNEFLTPFTPIEVKETFDFVLEYISIFIQAELTKILNFLTKEIPLSGDFTDSIELIKILLKKERDFRSACGFTSVLNKNEENEEFPYRYSILKKFISNVLYLKARPEPSPRVIKEMTYAAAAGIAMLIAVLLTYFVQLLFEDYTLPFITALVVSYMIKDRLKDWLKIIFGQEGTYRKSYDYKSTLKDNEGNIIGYSKEDFCFIKKIPQDIMNQRSSSHLTKIEGEGRPENIIRYVKSIKLFPKTISKYHTRVLNTSDIIRFDVTNFLSKIEDPYNLYQWYNIENQQVELINAARVYHLNFVVKFTHHSLNGKITDVDRVRFILDKKGIKRIETEFL
;
A
#
# COMPACT_ATOMS: atom_id res chain seq x y z
N MET A 1 15.71 -1.74 30.88
CA MET A 1 15.33 -3.14 30.59
C MET A 1 14.14 -3.10 29.65
N ASN A 2 14.42 -2.94 28.36
CA ASN A 2 13.43 -2.87 27.29
C ASN A 2 13.52 -4.19 26.53
N SER A 3 12.51 -5.06 26.66
CA SER A 3 12.38 -6.25 25.84
C SER A 3 12.03 -5.84 24.42
N CYS A 4 12.97 -6.08 23.52
CA CYS A 4 12.82 -5.93 22.09
C CYS A 4 12.00 -7.13 21.58
N ASP A 5 10.68 -7.12 21.79
CA ASP A 5 9.77 -8.07 21.14
C ASP A 5 9.53 -7.64 19.70
N LYS A 6 10.40 -8.10 18.81
CA LYS A 6 10.10 -8.31 17.40
C LYS A 6 10.24 -9.80 17.08
N GLY A 7 9.48 -10.60 17.80
CA GLY A 7 9.05 -11.90 17.29
C GLY A 7 8.08 -11.65 16.14
N THR A 8 8.27 -12.37 15.05
CA THR A 8 7.27 -12.67 14.01
C THR A 8 5.84 -12.41 14.50
N PHE A 9 5.24 -11.29 14.06
CA PHE A 9 3.80 -11.13 14.14
C PHE A 9 3.21 -12.25 13.28
N GLU A 10 2.75 -13.31 13.95
CA GLU A 10 1.90 -14.32 13.36
C GLU A 10 0.73 -13.60 12.69
N THR A 11 0.64 -13.81 11.39
CA THR A 11 -0.29 -13.23 10.43
C THR A 11 -1.67 -13.87 10.55
N ASP A 12 -2.36 -13.63 11.68
CA ASP A 12 -3.76 -14.05 11.87
C ASP A 12 -4.73 -12.86 12.03
N SER A 13 -4.38 -11.69 11.49
CA SER A 13 -5.28 -10.51 11.48
C SER A 13 -5.40 -9.85 10.10
N ASN A 14 -5.28 -10.63 9.04
CA ASN A 14 -5.66 -10.18 7.70
C ASN A 14 -7.16 -10.36 7.54
N LEU A 15 -7.84 -9.26 7.29
CA LEU A 15 -9.27 -9.19 7.11
C LEU A 15 -9.54 -8.96 5.64
N LYS A 16 -10.10 -9.97 4.97
CA LYS A 16 -10.55 -9.80 3.59
C LYS A 16 -11.74 -8.86 3.58
N LEU A 17 -11.67 -7.84 2.72
CA LEU A 17 -12.85 -7.10 2.32
C LEU A 17 -13.61 -7.98 1.32
N GLN A 18 -14.64 -7.45 0.68
CA GLN A 18 -15.27 -8.13 -0.46
C GLN A 18 -14.25 -8.30 -1.62
N ASP A 19 -14.70 -8.39 -2.86
CA ASP A 19 -13.83 -8.80 -3.98
C ASP A 19 -12.77 -7.76 -4.41
N TYR A 20 -12.49 -6.73 -3.60
CA TYR A 20 -11.65 -5.59 -3.95
C TYR A 20 -10.43 -5.34 -3.05
N GLY A 21 -10.25 -6.07 -1.95
CA GLY A 21 -9.07 -5.84 -1.10
C GLY A 21 -9.03 -6.55 0.25
N GLU A 22 -8.07 -6.12 1.07
CA GLU A 22 -7.85 -6.62 2.43
C GLU A 22 -7.35 -5.50 3.37
N ILE A 23 -7.60 -5.68 4.67
CA ILE A 23 -7.06 -4.84 5.74
C ILE A 23 -6.24 -5.71 6.69
N ALA A 24 -5.03 -5.30 7.02
CA ALA A 24 -4.13 -6.03 7.90
C ALA A 24 -3.47 -5.11 8.92
N LEU A 25 -3.07 -5.65 10.07
CA LEU A 25 -2.17 -4.95 10.98
C LEU A 25 -0.75 -4.97 10.43
N HIS A 26 -0.18 -3.78 10.20
CA HIS A 26 1.21 -3.65 9.75
C HIS A 26 2.19 -3.53 10.93
N SER A 27 1.78 -2.80 11.97
CA SER A 27 2.51 -2.67 13.22
C SER A 27 1.53 -2.38 14.35
N LYS A 28 2.04 -2.21 15.59
CA LYS A 28 1.20 -1.83 16.73
C LYS A 28 0.40 -0.54 16.46
N ASN A 29 0.91 0.40 15.67
CA ASN A 29 0.23 1.69 15.43
C ASN A 29 -0.19 1.89 13.97
N GLN A 30 -0.01 0.90 13.10
CA GLN A 30 -0.31 1.05 11.68
C GLN A 30 -1.15 -0.12 11.19
N PHE A 31 -2.21 0.19 10.45
CA PHE A 31 -2.91 -0.78 9.62
C PHE A 31 -2.62 -0.50 8.14
N GLU A 32 -2.67 -1.56 7.33
CA GLU A 32 -2.52 -1.52 5.88
C GLU A 32 -3.86 -1.88 5.24
N LEU A 33 -4.39 -1.00 4.40
CA LEU A 33 -5.48 -1.26 3.46
C LEU A 33 -4.85 -1.52 2.09
N ARG A 34 -5.02 -2.73 1.57
CA ARG A 34 -4.58 -3.11 0.23
C ARG A 34 -5.81 -3.26 -0.66
N LEU A 35 -5.84 -2.49 -1.75
CA LEU A 35 -6.92 -2.50 -2.73
C LEU A 35 -6.39 -3.04 -4.05
N ASP A 36 -7.15 -3.91 -4.71
CA ASP A 36 -6.79 -4.47 -5.99
C ASP A 36 -7.60 -3.83 -7.13
N TYR A 37 -6.88 -3.29 -8.10
CA TYR A 37 -7.45 -2.68 -9.30
C TYR A 37 -7.22 -3.60 -10.48
N SER A 38 -8.29 -4.30 -10.83
CA SER A 38 -8.36 -5.13 -12.03
C SER A 38 -8.73 -4.27 -13.22
N VAL A 39 -7.94 -4.32 -14.28
CA VAL A 39 -8.16 -3.56 -15.51
C VAL A 39 -8.38 -4.50 -16.69
N ASP A 40 -9.28 -4.13 -17.59
CA ASP A 40 -9.42 -4.82 -18.88
C ASP A 40 -8.47 -4.17 -19.90
N PRO A 41 -7.54 -4.92 -20.52
CA PRO A 41 -6.65 -4.41 -21.58
C PRO A 41 -7.35 -3.71 -22.75
N GLN A 42 -8.64 -4.01 -22.98
CA GLN A 42 -9.43 -3.41 -24.06
C GLN A 42 -9.96 -2.02 -23.71
N ASP A 43 -10.03 -1.67 -22.42
CA ASP A 43 -10.53 -0.39 -21.97
C ASP A 43 -9.52 0.74 -22.28
N ASP A 44 -10.04 1.87 -22.77
CA ASP A 44 -9.23 3.11 -22.87
C ASP A 44 -8.89 3.67 -21.50
N GLU A 45 -9.82 3.54 -20.56
CA GLU A 45 -9.74 4.12 -19.23
C GLU A 45 -10.59 3.33 -18.23
N THR A 46 -10.03 3.05 -17.06
CA THR A 46 -10.76 2.46 -15.93
C THR A 46 -10.64 3.40 -14.72
N LYS A 47 -11.74 3.62 -14.00
CA LYS A 47 -11.75 4.49 -12.80
C LYS A 47 -12.16 3.72 -11.55
N PHE A 48 -11.44 3.99 -10.48
CA PHE A 48 -11.70 3.49 -9.14
C PHE A 48 -11.90 4.68 -8.20
N GLU A 49 -12.83 4.56 -7.26
CA GLU A 49 -13.08 5.55 -6.21
C GLU A 49 -13.18 4.85 -4.87
N LEU A 50 -12.29 5.22 -3.96
CA LEU A 50 -12.27 4.82 -2.57
C LEU A 50 -12.79 5.98 -1.74
N GLU A 51 -13.85 5.76 -0.98
CA GLU A 51 -14.30 6.68 0.06
C GLU A 51 -14.13 6.00 1.42
N SER A 52 -13.27 6.55 2.27
CA SER A 52 -12.99 6.05 3.61
C SER A 52 -13.56 7.00 4.65
N TYR A 53 -14.29 6.46 5.61
CA TYR A 53 -14.95 7.18 6.69
C TYR A 53 -14.42 6.69 8.02
N PHE A 54 -13.70 7.55 8.74
CA PHE A 54 -13.24 7.28 10.09
C PHE A 54 -14.22 7.90 11.08
N PHE A 55 -14.85 7.07 11.89
CA PHE A 55 -15.74 7.46 12.97
C PHE A 55 -14.94 7.45 14.28
N ILE A 56 -14.46 8.62 14.66
CA ILE A 56 -13.50 8.78 15.76
C ILE A 56 -14.26 9.27 17.00
N PRO A 57 -14.29 8.50 18.10
CA PRO A 57 -14.91 8.96 19.34
C PRO A 57 -14.30 10.27 19.83
N GLN A 58 -15.12 11.18 20.36
CA GLN A 58 -14.62 12.47 20.86
C GLN A 58 -13.59 12.34 21.99
N SER A 59 -13.52 11.20 22.69
CA SER A 59 -12.50 10.89 23.69
C SER A 59 -11.07 10.87 23.13
N PHE A 60 -10.89 10.62 21.83
CA PHE A 60 -9.59 10.75 21.16
C PHE A 60 -9.12 12.21 21.04
N ARG A 61 -10.04 13.17 21.22
CA ARG A 61 -9.78 14.61 21.04
C ARG A 61 -9.18 14.95 19.67
N VAL A 62 -9.56 14.22 18.62
CA VAL A 62 -9.22 14.49 17.23
C VAL A 62 -10.39 15.23 16.58
N ASN A 63 -10.17 16.43 16.08
CA ASN A 63 -11.19 17.26 15.43
C ASN A 63 -10.57 18.25 14.43
N GLN A 64 -11.43 18.93 13.67
CA GLN A 64 -11.03 19.88 12.62
C GLN A 64 -10.09 21.00 13.11
N GLN A 65 -10.14 21.37 14.39
CA GLN A 65 -9.29 22.44 14.93
C GLN A 65 -7.87 21.98 15.27
N ASN A 66 -7.68 20.69 15.54
CA ASN A 66 -6.41 20.16 16.06
C ASN A 66 -5.81 19.01 15.26
N TYR A 67 -6.47 18.59 14.19
CA TYR A 67 -5.98 17.59 13.26
C TYR A 67 -6.22 18.11 11.84
N SER A 68 -5.18 18.68 11.25
CA SER A 68 -5.25 19.28 9.92
C SER A 68 -5.13 18.21 8.83
N LYS A 69 -5.43 18.61 7.60
CA LYS A 69 -5.23 17.73 6.44
C LYS A 69 -3.77 17.34 6.27
N GLU A 70 -2.83 18.26 6.52
CA GLU A 70 -1.40 17.98 6.41
C GLU A 70 -0.98 16.87 7.36
N ARG A 71 -1.48 16.89 8.60
CA ARG A 71 -1.27 15.80 9.57
C ARG A 71 -1.88 14.47 9.11
N PHE A 72 -3.08 14.51 8.52
CA PHE A 72 -3.70 13.29 7.97
C PHE A 72 -2.84 12.65 6.88
N TYR A 73 -2.30 13.47 5.96
CA TYR A 73 -1.42 12.99 4.91
C TYR A 73 -0.03 12.57 5.42
N GLU A 74 0.47 13.17 6.51
CA GLU A 74 1.71 12.72 7.20
C GLU A 74 1.53 11.34 7.87
N ASP A 75 0.35 11.08 8.42
CA ASP A 75 -0.02 9.80 9.02
C ASP A 75 -0.28 8.69 7.98
N MET A 76 -0.34 9.05 6.69
CA MET A 76 -0.66 8.14 5.61
C MET A 76 0.54 7.88 4.70
N GLN A 77 0.80 6.61 4.41
CA GLN A 77 1.75 6.21 3.39
C GLN A 77 1.02 5.48 2.27
N VAL A 78 1.24 5.91 1.04
CA VAL A 78 0.53 5.41 -0.13
C VAL A 78 1.52 4.89 -1.15
N TYR A 79 1.30 3.66 -1.60
CA TYR A 79 2.09 3.03 -2.65
C TYR A 79 1.19 2.33 -3.64
N ILE A 80 1.34 2.64 -4.93
CA ILE A 80 0.68 1.90 -6.00
C ILE A 80 1.74 1.06 -6.69
N ARG A 81 1.46 -0.22 -6.90
CA ARG A 81 2.37 -1.15 -7.57
C ARG A 81 1.62 -2.03 -8.55
N PHE A 82 2.37 -2.52 -9.52
CA PHE A 82 1.91 -3.60 -10.39
C PHE A 82 1.88 -4.95 -9.67
N ASN A 83 0.94 -5.79 -10.07
CA ASN A 83 0.87 -7.19 -9.68
C ASN A 83 1.57 -8.05 -10.73
N PRO A 84 2.54 -8.90 -10.32
CA PRO A 84 3.24 -9.77 -11.26
C PRO A 84 2.28 -10.81 -11.82
N VAL A 85 2.41 -11.10 -13.12
CA VAL A 85 1.77 -12.27 -13.73
C VAL A 85 2.38 -13.53 -13.12
N LEU A 86 1.50 -14.46 -12.76
CA LEU A 86 1.89 -15.76 -12.24
C LEU A 86 2.45 -16.62 -13.37
N MET A 87 3.62 -17.19 -13.12
CA MET A 87 4.29 -18.16 -13.98
C MET A 87 4.81 -19.27 -13.07
N THR A 88 4.56 -20.53 -13.44
CA THR A 88 5.06 -21.68 -12.69
C THR A 88 6.58 -21.73 -12.76
N LEU A 89 7.22 -22.34 -11.75
CA LEU A 89 8.68 -22.50 -11.74
C LEU A 89 9.20 -23.27 -12.97
N GLN A 90 8.40 -24.22 -13.48
CA GLN A 90 8.71 -24.96 -14.71
C GLN A 90 8.69 -24.07 -15.96
N GLU A 91 7.70 -23.19 -16.09
CA GLU A 91 7.62 -22.23 -17.20
C GLU A 91 8.77 -21.22 -17.18
N ILE A 92 9.23 -20.83 -15.98
CA ILE A 92 10.37 -19.91 -15.81
C ILE A 92 11.65 -20.53 -16.36
N ILE A 93 11.91 -21.81 -16.05
CA ILE A 93 13.14 -22.50 -16.49
C ILE A 93 13.04 -23.12 -17.88
N ASN A 94 11.84 -23.19 -18.47
CA ASN A 94 11.62 -23.75 -19.80
C ASN A 94 12.32 -22.89 -20.87
N PRO A 95 13.35 -23.40 -21.59
CA PRO A 95 14.10 -22.61 -22.58
C PRO A 95 13.26 -22.12 -23.77
N LYS A 96 12.13 -22.77 -24.05
CA LYS A 96 11.22 -22.39 -25.14
C LYS A 96 10.33 -21.20 -24.78
N ASN A 97 10.21 -20.89 -23.48
CA ASN A 97 9.36 -19.80 -23.02
C ASN A 97 10.04 -18.44 -23.22
N ARG A 98 9.62 -17.71 -24.27
CA ARG A 98 10.21 -16.40 -24.62
C ARG A 98 9.85 -15.27 -23.66
N ILE A 99 8.78 -15.41 -22.89
CA ILE A 99 8.35 -14.40 -21.90
C ILE A 99 9.00 -14.62 -20.53
N SER A 100 9.66 -15.77 -20.31
CA SER A 100 10.39 -16.06 -19.08
C SER A 100 11.43 -14.96 -18.81
N PRO A 101 11.41 -14.35 -17.61
CA PRO A 101 12.39 -13.32 -17.25
C PRO A 101 13.82 -13.88 -17.22
N LEU A 102 14.01 -15.15 -16.84
CA LEU A 102 15.31 -15.82 -16.88
C LEU A 102 15.85 -15.92 -18.31
N ASN A 103 15.04 -16.40 -19.25
CA ASN A 103 15.46 -16.55 -20.65
C ASN A 103 15.75 -15.20 -21.31
N ARG A 104 14.97 -14.17 -20.97
CA ARG A 104 15.19 -12.81 -21.46
C ARG A 104 16.48 -12.21 -20.90
N ALA A 105 16.74 -12.35 -19.61
CA ALA A 105 18.00 -11.93 -19.00
C ALA A 105 19.21 -12.62 -19.65
N VAL A 106 19.13 -13.94 -19.86
CA VAL A 106 20.19 -14.70 -20.56
C VAL A 106 20.38 -14.25 -22.01
N LYS A 107 19.29 -13.97 -22.73
CA LYS A 107 19.37 -13.48 -24.12
C LYS A 107 20.05 -12.12 -24.19
N LEU A 108 19.70 -11.19 -23.30
CA LEU A 108 20.30 -9.86 -23.21
C LEU A 108 21.79 -9.95 -22.82
N LEU A 109 22.12 -10.82 -21.86
CA LEU A 109 23.51 -11.08 -21.47
C LEU A 109 24.37 -11.58 -22.64
N LYS A 110 23.84 -12.47 -23.48
CA LYS A 110 24.53 -12.90 -24.71
C LYS A 110 24.77 -11.75 -25.69
N GLY A 111 23.87 -10.76 -25.72
CA GLY A 111 24.06 -9.51 -26.47
C GLY A 111 25.27 -8.71 -25.98
N ILE A 112 25.49 -8.65 -24.66
CA ILE A 112 26.68 -8.02 -24.07
C ILE A 112 27.96 -8.72 -24.53
N PHE A 113 27.99 -10.05 -24.50
CA PHE A 113 29.15 -10.81 -24.99
C PHE A 113 29.36 -10.65 -26.51
N GLY A 114 28.32 -10.25 -27.24
CA GLY A 114 28.37 -9.87 -28.66
C GLY A 114 28.76 -8.41 -28.92
N GLY A 115 29.04 -7.61 -27.88
CA GLY A 115 29.53 -6.23 -27.99
C GLY A 115 28.54 -5.12 -27.60
N ASP A 116 27.30 -5.43 -27.22
CA ASP A 116 26.33 -4.41 -26.78
C ASP A 116 26.53 -4.06 -25.30
N THR A 117 27.22 -2.95 -25.04
CA THR A 117 27.44 -2.42 -23.68
C THR A 117 26.57 -1.20 -23.38
N SER A 118 25.46 -1.03 -24.09
CA SER A 118 24.59 0.12 -23.88
C SER A 118 23.97 0.13 -22.47
N VAL A 119 23.86 1.32 -21.88
CA VAL A 119 23.23 1.53 -20.56
C VAL A 119 21.79 0.99 -20.53
N ASN A 120 21.10 1.04 -21.67
CA ASN A 120 19.75 0.51 -21.82
C ASN A 120 19.74 -1.03 -21.66
N THR A 121 20.66 -1.75 -22.30
CA THR A 121 20.76 -3.21 -22.20
C THR A 121 21.08 -3.65 -20.76
N LEU A 122 21.96 -2.95 -20.05
CA LEU A 122 22.23 -3.21 -18.63
C LEU A 122 20.98 -3.02 -17.77
N THR A 123 20.27 -1.91 -17.97
CA THR A 123 19.02 -1.59 -17.25
C THR A 123 17.96 -2.66 -17.50
N GLN A 124 17.85 -3.14 -18.74
CA GLN A 124 16.92 -4.22 -19.09
C GLN A 124 17.29 -5.55 -18.43
N ILE A 125 18.56 -5.94 -18.39
CA ILE A 125 18.98 -7.17 -17.68
C ILE A 125 18.64 -7.08 -16.20
N ILE A 126 18.96 -5.95 -15.56
CA ILE A 126 18.66 -5.71 -14.15
C ILE A 126 17.15 -5.79 -13.92
N HIS A 127 16.35 -5.18 -14.79
CA HIS A 127 14.89 -5.27 -14.74
C HIS A 127 14.40 -6.71 -14.86
N GLU A 128 14.89 -7.50 -15.82
CA GLU A 128 14.51 -8.91 -15.99
C GLU A 128 14.90 -9.78 -14.79
N LEU A 129 16.08 -9.56 -14.19
CA LEU A 129 16.49 -10.28 -12.98
C LEU A 129 15.60 -9.94 -11.77
N LYS A 130 15.19 -8.68 -11.62
CA LYS A 130 14.21 -8.31 -10.57
C LYS A 130 12.84 -8.91 -10.82
N MET A 131 12.36 -8.87 -12.06
CA MET A 131 11.10 -9.52 -12.46
C MET A 131 11.16 -11.03 -12.22
N LEU A 132 12.30 -11.68 -12.47
CA LEU A 132 12.51 -13.09 -12.13
C LEU A 132 12.28 -13.34 -10.65
N ALA A 133 12.94 -12.58 -9.77
CA ALA A 133 12.77 -12.73 -8.33
C ALA A 133 11.30 -12.59 -7.93
N VAL A 134 10.64 -11.51 -8.36
CA VAL A 134 9.23 -11.24 -8.02
C VAL A 134 8.31 -12.37 -8.49
N ILE A 135 8.46 -12.84 -9.74
CA ILE A 135 7.59 -13.86 -10.31
C ILE A 135 7.82 -15.21 -9.61
N VAL A 136 9.07 -15.57 -9.31
CA VAL A 136 9.41 -16.78 -8.55
C VAL A 136 8.81 -16.73 -7.15
N THR A 137 9.00 -15.62 -6.42
CA THR A 137 8.46 -15.49 -5.06
C THR A 137 6.94 -15.54 -5.05
N ALA A 138 6.28 -14.83 -5.97
CA ALA A 138 4.81 -14.87 -6.09
C ALA A 138 4.29 -16.27 -6.46
N SER A 139 5.00 -17.00 -7.31
CA SER A 139 4.64 -18.39 -7.64
C SER A 139 4.73 -19.29 -6.42
N ILE A 140 5.83 -19.21 -5.65
CA ILE A 140 6.03 -20.06 -4.47
C ILE A 140 4.99 -19.71 -3.39
N GLU A 141 4.82 -18.41 -3.09
CA GLU A 141 3.86 -17.90 -2.10
C GLU A 141 2.45 -18.43 -2.37
N LYS A 142 1.97 -18.32 -3.61
CA LYS A 142 0.63 -18.78 -4.00
C LYS A 142 0.45 -20.29 -3.81
N HIS A 143 1.47 -21.10 -4.11
CA HIS A 143 1.39 -22.55 -3.91
C HIS A 143 1.45 -22.90 -2.42
N THR A 144 2.30 -22.22 -1.63
CA THR A 144 2.34 -22.37 -0.18
C THR A 144 1.00 -22.02 0.45
N GLU A 145 0.40 -20.89 0.08
CA GLU A 145 -0.92 -20.47 0.57
C GLU A 145 -1.99 -21.51 0.25
N SER A 146 -2.04 -22.01 -1.00
CA SER A 146 -2.95 -23.08 -1.41
C SER A 146 -2.80 -24.32 -0.51
N ILE A 147 -1.56 -24.76 -0.24
CA ILE A 147 -1.29 -25.91 0.64
C ILE A 147 -1.75 -25.62 2.07
N CYS A 148 -1.36 -24.46 2.64
CA CYS A 148 -1.73 -24.08 4.00
C CYS A 148 -3.24 -23.96 4.20
N THR A 149 -3.95 -23.35 3.25
CA THR A 149 -5.42 -23.24 3.29
C THR A 149 -6.09 -24.61 3.26
N LEU A 150 -5.59 -25.54 2.43
CA LEU A 150 -6.12 -26.91 2.42
C LEU A 150 -5.89 -27.63 3.75
N LEU A 151 -4.73 -27.44 4.37
CA LEU A 151 -4.39 -28.04 5.66
C LEU A 151 -5.24 -27.50 6.84
N GLN A 152 -5.81 -26.31 6.70
CA GLN A 152 -6.66 -25.67 7.72
C GLN A 152 -8.14 -26.09 7.66
N ILE A 153 -8.55 -26.90 6.68
CA ILE A 153 -9.95 -27.33 6.54
C ILE A 153 -10.32 -28.28 7.68
N GLU A 154 -11.28 -27.89 8.52
CA GLU A 154 -11.88 -28.76 9.53
C GLU A 154 -12.54 -29.97 8.84
N ASN A 155 -12.12 -31.19 9.18
CA ASN A 155 -12.53 -32.45 8.55
C ASN A 155 -12.05 -32.65 7.09
N LEU A 156 -10.74 -32.60 6.89
CA LEU A 156 -10.07 -33.03 5.66
C LEU A 156 -10.54 -34.42 5.19
N THR A 157 -11.14 -34.47 4.00
CA THR A 157 -11.43 -35.74 3.32
C THR A 157 -10.13 -36.43 2.90
N HIS A 158 -10.15 -37.76 2.80
CA HIS A 158 -8.99 -38.53 2.31
C HIS A 158 -8.52 -38.07 0.92
N GLN A 159 -9.45 -37.64 0.04
CA GLN A 159 -9.11 -37.12 -1.28
C GLN A 159 -8.38 -35.77 -1.18
N ASN A 160 -8.87 -34.85 -0.34
CA ASN A 160 -8.20 -33.55 -0.12
C ASN A 160 -6.79 -33.73 0.47
N LEU A 161 -6.61 -34.70 1.36
CA LEU A 161 -5.32 -35.04 1.94
C LEU A 161 -4.34 -35.56 0.87
N LEU A 162 -4.78 -36.49 0.02
CA LEU A 162 -3.97 -37.00 -1.10
C LEU A 162 -3.58 -35.89 -2.08
N ASP A 163 -4.51 -35.01 -2.42
CA ASP A 163 -4.26 -33.91 -3.34
C ASP A 163 -3.33 -32.86 -2.73
N THR A 164 -3.46 -32.59 -1.43
CA THR A 164 -2.52 -31.73 -0.68
C THR A 164 -1.12 -32.33 -0.67
N LYS A 165 -0.99 -33.65 -0.45
CA LYS A 165 0.31 -34.36 -0.51
C LYS A 165 0.95 -34.27 -1.90
N LYS A 166 0.16 -34.44 -2.97
CA LYS A 166 0.64 -34.28 -4.34
C LYS A 166 1.08 -32.84 -4.62
N GLN A 167 0.31 -31.84 -4.17
CA GLN A 167 0.66 -30.42 -4.33
C GLN A 167 1.96 -30.07 -3.60
N ALA A 168 2.10 -30.50 -2.34
CA ALA A 168 3.31 -30.30 -1.55
C ALA A 168 4.53 -30.94 -2.24
N LYS A 169 4.44 -32.22 -2.62
CA LYS A 169 5.52 -32.91 -3.32
C LYS A 169 5.90 -32.23 -4.64
N SER A 170 4.90 -31.86 -5.45
CA SER A 170 5.10 -31.14 -6.71
C SER A 170 5.82 -29.80 -6.52
N LEU A 171 5.43 -29.02 -5.49
CA LEU A 171 6.10 -27.76 -5.18
C LEU A 171 7.57 -27.98 -4.80
N LEU A 172 7.87 -28.98 -3.95
CA LEU A 172 9.24 -29.29 -3.53
C LEU A 172 10.12 -29.72 -4.70
N GLU A 173 9.60 -30.56 -5.60
CA GLU A 173 10.30 -30.98 -6.83
C GLU A 173 10.54 -29.79 -7.77
N GLN A 174 9.56 -28.91 -7.91
CA GLN A 174 9.68 -27.68 -8.72
C GLN A 174 10.72 -26.71 -8.15
N ILE A 175 10.74 -26.51 -6.82
CA ILE A 175 11.74 -25.68 -6.14
C ILE A 175 13.15 -26.26 -6.38
N GLN A 176 13.31 -27.57 -6.22
CA GLN A 176 14.60 -28.23 -6.43
C GLN A 176 15.07 -28.09 -7.88
N ALA A 177 14.19 -28.32 -8.86
CA ALA A 177 14.50 -28.17 -10.27
C ALA A 177 14.85 -26.72 -10.64
N PHE A 178 14.11 -25.75 -10.11
CA PHE A 178 14.37 -24.34 -10.28
C PHE A 178 15.72 -23.93 -9.70
N ASN A 179 16.03 -24.28 -8.44
CA ASN A 179 17.29 -23.93 -7.80
C ASN A 179 18.48 -24.52 -8.56
N PHE A 180 18.40 -25.78 -8.97
CA PHE A 180 19.46 -26.39 -9.79
C PHE A 180 19.66 -25.63 -11.11
N ALA A 181 18.58 -25.34 -11.84
CA ALA A 181 18.66 -24.62 -13.10
C ALA A 181 19.20 -23.19 -12.94
N PHE A 182 18.74 -22.47 -11.92
CA PHE A 182 19.11 -21.09 -11.68
C PHE A 182 20.54 -20.95 -11.14
N GLN A 183 20.96 -21.80 -10.20
CA GLN A 183 22.33 -21.83 -9.73
C GLN A 183 23.31 -22.22 -10.85
N LYS A 184 22.93 -23.11 -11.76
CA LYS A 184 23.75 -23.43 -12.95
C LYS A 184 24.01 -22.19 -13.82
N LYS A 185 23.06 -21.25 -13.88
CA LYS A 185 23.23 -19.97 -14.60
C LYS A 185 24.23 -19.03 -13.95
N ARG A 186 24.58 -19.22 -12.68
CA ARG A 186 25.57 -18.39 -11.99
C ARG A 186 26.90 -18.33 -12.75
N ASN A 187 27.35 -19.45 -13.31
CA ASN A 187 28.59 -19.50 -14.10
C ASN A 187 28.52 -18.68 -15.39
N GLU A 188 27.33 -18.55 -16.00
CA GLU A 188 27.11 -17.72 -17.19
C GLU A 188 27.10 -16.23 -16.84
N PHE A 189 26.55 -15.86 -15.68
CA PHE A 189 26.46 -14.46 -15.24
C PHE A 189 27.75 -13.94 -14.59
N LEU A 190 28.52 -14.77 -13.89
CA LEU A 190 29.71 -14.35 -13.15
C LEU A 190 31.02 -14.47 -13.93
N THR A 191 30.98 -14.25 -15.24
CA THR A 191 32.19 -14.23 -16.08
C THR A 191 32.95 -12.89 -15.92
N PRO A 192 34.27 -12.83 -16.17
CA PRO A 192 35.02 -11.57 -16.15
C PRO A 192 34.44 -10.47 -17.05
N PHE A 193 33.80 -10.86 -18.17
CA PHE A 193 33.22 -9.96 -19.15
C PHE A 193 31.86 -9.39 -18.77
N THR A 194 31.19 -9.94 -17.76
CA THR A 194 29.90 -9.41 -17.30
C THR A 194 30.15 -8.14 -16.45
N PRO A 195 29.44 -7.03 -16.72
CA PRO A 195 29.49 -5.81 -15.90
C PRO A 195 29.16 -6.06 -14.44
N ILE A 196 29.76 -5.27 -13.54
CA ILE A 196 29.67 -5.48 -12.10
C ILE A 196 28.23 -5.35 -11.59
N GLU A 197 27.47 -4.41 -12.12
CA GLU A 197 26.08 -4.15 -11.72
C GLU A 197 25.18 -5.35 -12.01
N VAL A 198 25.43 -6.05 -13.11
CA VAL A 198 24.70 -7.27 -13.49
C VAL A 198 25.09 -8.43 -12.58
N LYS A 199 26.38 -8.58 -12.26
CA LYS A 199 26.87 -9.61 -11.32
C LYS A 199 26.25 -9.43 -9.93
N GLU A 200 26.34 -8.23 -9.39
CA GLU A 200 25.78 -7.89 -8.08
C GLU A 200 24.26 -8.07 -8.06
N THR A 201 23.56 -7.65 -9.11
CA THR A 201 22.11 -7.87 -9.23
C THR A 201 21.76 -9.35 -9.27
N PHE A 202 22.54 -10.17 -9.98
CA PHE A 202 22.32 -11.61 -10.04
C PHE A 202 22.49 -12.26 -8.66
N ASP A 203 23.59 -11.97 -7.97
CA ASP A 203 23.83 -12.49 -6.61
C ASP A 203 22.78 -11.98 -5.61
N PHE A 204 22.32 -10.71 -5.72
CA PHE A 204 21.21 -10.17 -4.91
C PHE A 204 19.91 -10.95 -5.12
N VAL A 205 19.56 -11.23 -6.38
CA VAL A 205 18.36 -11.99 -6.72
C VAL A 205 18.46 -13.43 -6.22
N LEU A 206 19.63 -14.05 -6.37
CA LEU A 206 19.93 -15.40 -5.91
C LEU A 206 19.81 -15.52 -4.38
N GLU A 207 20.41 -14.57 -3.65
CA GLU A 207 20.32 -14.50 -2.19
C GLU A 207 18.87 -14.30 -1.72
N TYR A 208 18.15 -13.35 -2.33
CA TYR A 208 16.76 -13.06 -1.97
C TYR A 208 15.83 -14.26 -2.18
N ILE A 209 15.92 -14.93 -3.33
CA ILE A 209 15.10 -16.11 -3.61
C ILE A 209 15.42 -17.24 -2.62
N SER A 210 16.70 -17.44 -2.27
CA SER A 210 17.10 -18.45 -1.27
C SER A 210 16.51 -18.16 0.12
N ILE A 211 16.54 -16.89 0.57
CA ILE A 211 15.90 -16.48 1.82
C ILE A 211 14.38 -16.72 1.76
N PHE A 212 13.76 -16.37 0.64
CA PHE A 212 12.32 -16.52 0.45
C PHE A 212 11.89 -18.00 0.48
N ILE A 213 12.60 -18.87 -0.25
CA ILE A 213 12.37 -20.33 -0.22
C ILE A 213 12.49 -20.85 1.20
N GLN A 214 13.52 -20.44 1.95
CA GLN A 214 13.65 -20.86 3.35
C GLN A 214 12.44 -20.46 4.19
N ALA A 215 11.95 -19.22 4.06
CA ALA A 215 10.80 -18.73 4.81
C ALA A 215 9.54 -19.55 4.48
N GLU A 216 9.24 -19.76 3.19
CA GLU A 216 8.06 -20.49 2.73
C GLU A 216 8.09 -21.97 3.12
N LEU A 217 9.25 -22.63 2.96
CA LEU A 217 9.42 -24.02 3.39
C LEU A 217 9.30 -24.17 4.92
N THR A 218 9.79 -23.20 5.69
CA THR A 218 9.64 -23.18 7.15
C THR A 218 8.17 -23.01 7.55
N LYS A 219 7.41 -22.17 6.84
CA LYS A 219 5.96 -22.02 7.03
C LYS A 219 5.25 -23.35 6.81
N ILE A 220 5.49 -24.03 5.69
CA ILE A 220 4.90 -25.35 5.41
C ILE A 220 5.30 -26.36 6.49
N LEU A 221 6.58 -26.41 6.87
CA LEU A 221 7.06 -27.33 7.90
C LEU A 221 6.35 -27.10 9.25
N ASN A 222 6.15 -25.84 9.65
CA ASN A 222 5.46 -25.51 10.89
C ASN A 222 4.00 -25.99 10.86
N PHE A 223 3.29 -25.79 9.75
CA PHE A 223 1.92 -26.30 9.58
C PHE A 223 1.86 -27.83 9.68
N LEU A 224 2.77 -28.53 8.98
CA LEU A 224 2.82 -30.00 8.97
C LEU A 224 3.25 -30.61 10.32
N THR A 225 3.93 -29.86 11.19
CA THR A 225 4.47 -30.37 12.47
C THR A 225 3.64 -29.99 13.69
N LYS A 226 2.96 -28.84 13.68
CA LYS A 226 2.08 -28.42 14.80
C LYS A 226 0.76 -29.21 14.83
N GLU A 227 0.24 -29.63 13.68
CA GLU A 227 -0.98 -30.44 13.57
C GLU A 227 -0.67 -31.93 13.76
N ILE A 228 -0.57 -32.37 15.01
CA ILE A 228 -0.17 -33.73 15.44
C ILE A 228 -0.84 -34.89 14.66
N PRO A 229 -2.14 -34.86 14.27
CA PRO A 229 -2.74 -35.98 13.53
C PRO A 229 -2.29 -36.11 12.06
N LEU A 230 -1.72 -35.07 11.44
CA LEU A 230 -1.32 -35.06 10.02
C LEU A 230 0.14 -35.49 9.78
N SER A 231 0.96 -35.50 10.83
CA SER A 231 2.42 -35.66 10.73
C SER A 231 2.87 -36.98 10.05
N GLY A 232 2.13 -38.08 10.23
CA GLY A 232 2.45 -39.38 9.63
C GLY A 232 2.29 -39.42 8.10
N ASP A 233 1.27 -38.76 7.56
CA ASP A 233 0.95 -38.82 6.12
C ASP A 233 1.91 -38.01 5.25
N PHE A 234 2.59 -37.02 5.84
CA PHE A 234 3.51 -36.11 5.16
C PHE A 234 4.99 -36.38 5.46
N THR A 235 5.34 -37.53 6.06
CA THR A 235 6.73 -37.87 6.45
C THR A 235 7.75 -37.60 5.34
N ASP A 236 7.52 -38.09 4.11
CA ASP A 236 8.42 -37.87 2.96
C ASP A 236 8.61 -36.38 2.64
N SER A 237 7.52 -35.59 2.72
CA SER A 237 7.55 -34.15 2.44
C SER A 237 8.29 -33.40 3.54
N ILE A 238 8.08 -33.77 4.81
CA ILE A 238 8.78 -33.20 5.96
C ILE A 238 10.29 -33.44 5.85
N GLU A 239 10.71 -34.66 5.51
CA GLU A 239 12.12 -34.99 5.31
C GLU A 239 12.73 -34.21 4.14
N LEU A 240 12.03 -34.16 3.00
CA LEU A 240 12.49 -33.40 1.83
C LEU A 240 12.61 -31.90 2.14
N ILE A 241 11.65 -31.32 2.87
CA ILE A 241 11.72 -29.92 3.32
C ILE A 241 12.97 -29.69 4.19
N LYS A 242 13.25 -30.56 5.17
CA LYS A 242 14.44 -30.45 6.02
C LYS A 242 15.73 -30.49 5.19
N ILE A 243 15.79 -31.37 4.19
CA ILE A 243 16.94 -31.47 3.28
C ILE A 243 17.10 -30.18 2.47
N LEU A 244 16.01 -29.65 1.91
CA LEU A 244 16.03 -28.40 1.13
C LEU A 244 16.43 -27.19 1.99
N LEU A 245 15.89 -27.06 3.20
CA LEU A 245 16.27 -26.00 4.15
C LEU A 245 17.77 -26.02 4.46
N LYS A 246 18.32 -27.22 4.69
CA LYS A 246 19.77 -27.38 4.91
C LYS A 246 20.57 -26.98 3.65
N LYS A 247 20.16 -27.43 2.47
CA LYS A 247 20.82 -27.07 1.20
C LYS A 247 20.83 -25.56 0.97
N GLU A 248 19.72 -24.86 1.21
CA GLU A 248 19.66 -23.40 1.07
C GLU A 248 20.60 -22.68 2.04
N ARG A 249 20.64 -23.12 3.31
CA ARG A 249 21.59 -22.56 4.29
C ARG A 249 23.04 -22.79 3.86
N ASP A 250 23.39 -24.02 3.52
CA ASP A 250 24.76 -24.40 3.13
C ASP A 250 25.19 -23.66 1.86
N PHE A 251 24.28 -23.49 0.91
CA PHE A 251 24.48 -22.72 -0.31
C PHE A 251 24.79 -21.24 -0.03
N ARG A 252 24.00 -20.57 0.82
CA ARG A 252 24.25 -19.16 1.17
C ARG A 252 25.58 -18.98 1.90
N SER A 253 25.91 -19.88 2.83
CA SER A 253 27.22 -19.91 3.49
C SER A 253 28.37 -20.09 2.48
N ALA A 254 28.24 -21.01 1.52
CA ALA A 254 29.25 -21.26 0.49
C ALA A 254 29.46 -20.08 -0.47
N CYS A 255 28.41 -19.28 -0.70
CA CYS A 255 28.48 -18.05 -1.50
C CYS A 255 29.02 -16.85 -0.71
N GLY A 256 29.22 -16.97 0.60
CA GLY A 256 29.66 -15.86 1.46
C GLY A 256 28.55 -14.83 1.74
N PHE A 257 27.28 -15.21 1.62
CA PHE A 257 26.17 -14.32 1.93
C PHE A 257 25.98 -14.19 3.44
N THR A 258 25.65 -12.98 3.91
CA THR A 258 25.50 -12.70 5.33
C THR A 258 24.09 -12.97 5.88
N SER A 259 23.19 -13.44 5.01
CA SER A 259 21.83 -13.88 5.36
C SER A 259 21.77 -15.30 5.93
N VAL A 260 22.57 -15.57 6.97
CA VAL A 260 22.58 -16.84 7.70
C VAL A 260 22.22 -16.59 9.17
N LEU A 261 21.20 -17.29 9.67
CA LEU A 261 20.74 -17.16 11.06
C LEU A 261 21.54 -18.09 11.99
N ASN A 262 21.96 -17.55 13.14
CA ASN A 262 22.66 -18.22 14.22
C ASN A 262 21.86 -18.11 15.52
N LYS A 263 21.55 -19.23 16.17
CA LYS A 263 20.70 -19.27 17.37
C LYS A 263 21.29 -18.46 18.55
N ASN A 264 22.60 -18.29 18.61
CA ASN A 264 23.31 -17.71 19.74
C ASN A 264 23.66 -16.23 19.55
N GLU A 265 23.18 -15.60 18.48
CA GLU A 265 23.47 -14.21 18.13
C GLU A 265 22.17 -13.41 18.00
N GLU A 266 22.24 -12.09 18.10
CA GLU A 266 21.09 -11.20 17.89
C GLU A 266 20.60 -11.20 16.43
N ASN A 267 21.43 -11.68 15.50
CA ASN A 267 21.15 -11.82 14.07
C ASN A 267 20.75 -10.50 13.38
N GLU A 268 21.20 -9.33 13.87
CA GLU A 268 20.80 -8.01 13.35
C GLU A 268 21.09 -7.82 11.84
N GLU A 269 22.13 -8.48 11.34
CA GLU A 269 22.54 -8.40 9.94
C GLU A 269 21.50 -9.02 8.98
N PHE A 270 20.85 -10.11 9.40
CA PHE A 270 19.85 -10.80 8.58
C PHE A 270 18.64 -9.90 8.22
N PRO A 271 17.90 -9.29 9.16
CA PRO A 271 16.76 -8.43 8.84
C PRO A 271 17.18 -7.16 8.10
N TYR A 272 18.38 -6.63 8.38
CA TYR A 272 18.95 -5.51 7.62
C TYR A 272 19.17 -5.88 6.15
N ARG A 273 19.90 -6.99 5.90
CA ARG A 273 20.20 -7.49 4.56
C ARG A 273 18.92 -7.84 3.79
N TYR A 274 18.01 -8.58 4.41
CA TYR A 274 16.72 -8.94 3.82
C TYR A 274 15.91 -7.69 3.42
N SER A 275 15.89 -6.66 4.26
CA SER A 275 15.18 -5.41 3.97
C SER A 275 15.76 -4.68 2.75
N ILE A 276 17.08 -4.68 2.57
CA ILE A 276 17.74 -4.11 1.39
C ILE A 276 17.38 -4.90 0.14
N LEU A 277 17.54 -6.23 0.17
CA LEU A 277 17.24 -7.11 -0.95
C LEU A 277 15.78 -6.97 -1.39
N LYS A 278 14.85 -7.00 -0.43
CA LYS A 278 13.41 -6.82 -0.68
C LYS A 278 13.12 -5.46 -1.32
N LYS A 279 13.65 -4.36 -0.77
CA LYS A 279 13.46 -3.00 -1.35
C LYS A 279 14.03 -2.92 -2.76
N PHE A 280 15.21 -3.45 -2.99
CA PHE A 280 15.88 -3.43 -4.29
C PHE A 280 15.09 -4.21 -5.35
N ILE A 281 14.52 -5.36 -5.00
CA ILE A 281 13.77 -6.21 -5.92
C ILE A 281 12.36 -5.67 -6.14
N SER A 282 11.62 -5.38 -5.08
CA SER A 282 10.23 -4.93 -5.19
C SER A 282 10.07 -3.58 -5.90
N ASN A 283 11.13 -2.74 -5.95
CA ASN A 283 11.08 -1.46 -6.66
C ASN A 283 10.72 -1.56 -8.14
N VAL A 284 10.91 -2.73 -8.76
CA VAL A 284 10.57 -2.95 -10.17
C VAL A 284 9.07 -2.81 -10.45
N LEU A 285 8.23 -3.09 -9.44
CA LEU A 285 6.77 -3.05 -9.56
C LEU A 285 6.15 -1.72 -9.17
N TYR A 286 6.84 -0.91 -8.37
CA TYR A 286 6.25 0.31 -7.81
C TYR A 286 6.14 1.41 -8.86
N LEU A 287 5.01 2.12 -8.78
CA LEU A 287 4.71 3.25 -9.63
C LEU A 287 5.21 4.54 -8.97
N LYS A 288 5.81 5.40 -9.78
CA LYS A 288 6.27 6.73 -9.34
C LYS A 288 5.08 7.67 -9.42
N ALA A 289 4.49 7.98 -8.27
CA ALA A 289 3.51 9.05 -8.14
C ALA A 289 4.24 10.40 -8.06
N ARG A 290 4.07 11.25 -9.07
CA ARG A 290 4.59 12.63 -9.04
C ARG A 290 3.46 13.60 -8.73
N PRO A 291 3.52 14.34 -7.62
CA PRO A 291 2.51 15.33 -7.30
C PRO A 291 2.53 16.45 -8.34
N GLU A 292 1.35 16.85 -8.79
CA GLU A 292 1.13 18.07 -9.56
C GLU A 292 0.98 19.27 -8.61
N PRO A 293 1.27 20.50 -9.08
CA PRO A 293 1.01 21.70 -8.29
C PRO A 293 -0.45 21.73 -7.81
N SER A 294 -0.66 22.00 -6.52
CA SER A 294 -2.01 21.96 -5.96
C SER A 294 -2.91 23.01 -6.64
N PRO A 295 -4.20 22.73 -6.83
CA PRO A 295 -5.15 23.71 -7.35
C PRO A 295 -5.14 25.02 -6.54
N ARG A 296 -4.81 24.95 -5.25
CA ARG A 296 -4.66 26.11 -4.38
C ARG A 296 -3.49 27.02 -4.79
N VAL A 297 -2.32 26.47 -5.09
CA VAL A 297 -1.16 27.27 -5.56
C VAL A 297 -1.49 27.95 -6.88
N ILE A 298 -2.14 27.23 -7.81
CA ILE A 298 -2.61 27.81 -9.08
C ILE A 298 -3.60 28.95 -8.82
N LYS A 299 -4.54 28.76 -7.87
CA LYS A 299 -5.51 29.78 -7.46
C LYS A 299 -4.86 31.02 -6.84
N GLU A 300 -3.84 30.85 -6.01
CA GLU A 300 -3.10 31.96 -5.40
C GLU A 300 -2.30 32.74 -6.45
N MET A 301 -1.73 32.07 -7.45
CA MET A 301 -1.07 32.73 -8.60
C MET A 301 -2.07 33.50 -9.47
N THR A 302 -3.25 32.95 -9.75
CA THR A 302 -4.28 33.67 -10.52
C THR A 302 -4.85 34.85 -9.73
N TYR A 303 -4.98 34.73 -8.41
CA TYR A 303 -5.37 35.84 -7.53
C TYR A 303 -4.30 36.93 -7.47
N ALA A 304 -3.01 36.57 -7.47
CA ALA A 304 -1.91 37.51 -7.57
C ALA A 304 -1.94 38.26 -8.92
N ALA A 305 -2.18 37.55 -10.03
CA ALA A 305 -2.34 38.15 -11.36
C ALA A 305 -3.55 39.11 -11.41
N ALA A 306 -4.69 38.71 -10.86
CA ALA A 306 -5.89 39.57 -10.74
C ALA A 306 -5.60 40.86 -9.96
N ALA A 307 -4.86 40.76 -8.85
CA ALA A 307 -4.45 41.91 -8.06
C ALA A 307 -3.49 42.83 -8.84
N GLY A 308 -2.56 42.26 -9.62
CA GLY A 308 -1.64 43.01 -10.48
C GLY A 308 -2.38 43.79 -11.57
N ILE A 309 -3.33 43.17 -12.28
CA ILE A 309 -4.15 43.82 -13.31
C ILE A 309 -4.99 44.95 -12.71
N ALA A 310 -5.66 44.71 -11.58
CA ALA A 310 -6.43 45.74 -10.90
C ALA A 310 -5.57 46.93 -10.47
N MET A 311 -4.34 46.67 -9.99
CA MET A 311 -3.41 47.74 -9.64
C MET A 311 -2.94 48.54 -10.86
N LEU A 312 -2.62 47.89 -11.97
CA LEU A 312 -2.24 48.56 -13.21
C LEU A 312 -3.34 49.51 -13.71
N ILE A 313 -4.59 49.05 -13.71
CA ILE A 313 -5.75 49.88 -14.09
C ILE A 313 -5.94 51.04 -13.12
N ALA A 314 -5.75 50.83 -11.82
CA ALA A 314 -5.84 51.89 -10.83
C ALA A 314 -4.80 52.99 -11.06
N VAL A 315 -3.56 52.64 -11.41
CA VAL A 315 -2.51 53.61 -11.76
C VAL A 315 -2.90 54.40 -13.00
N LEU A 316 -3.39 53.72 -14.04
CA LEU A 316 -3.84 54.38 -15.28
C LEU A 316 -5.02 55.34 -15.02
N LEU A 317 -6.00 54.93 -14.22
CA LEU A 317 -7.12 55.79 -13.82
C LEU A 317 -6.65 56.98 -12.99
N THR A 318 -5.73 56.77 -12.06
CA THR A 318 -5.17 57.85 -11.23
C THR A 318 -4.43 58.87 -12.11
N TYR A 319 -3.62 58.39 -13.05
CA TYR A 319 -2.94 59.22 -14.03
C TYR A 319 -3.94 59.97 -14.92
N PHE A 320 -5.02 59.32 -15.36
CA PHE A 320 -6.07 59.96 -16.14
C PHE A 320 -6.81 61.06 -15.36
N VAL A 321 -7.09 60.83 -14.08
CA VAL A 321 -7.69 61.82 -13.17
C VAL A 321 -6.76 63.03 -12.99
N GLN A 322 -5.44 62.81 -12.88
CA GLN A 322 -4.43 63.89 -12.83
C GLN A 322 -4.40 64.74 -14.10
N LEU A 323 -4.75 64.18 -15.27
CA LEU A 323 -4.80 64.94 -16.52
C LEU A 323 -6.08 65.78 -16.65
N LEU A 324 -7.17 65.39 -15.99
CA LEU A 324 -8.49 66.03 -16.15
C LEU A 324 -8.77 67.13 -15.12
N PHE A 325 -8.20 67.02 -13.92
CA PHE A 325 -8.48 67.92 -12.81
C PHE A 325 -7.19 68.58 -12.32
N GLU A 326 -7.29 69.84 -11.92
CA GLU A 326 -6.19 70.53 -11.24
C GLU A 326 -5.89 69.86 -9.89
N ASP A 327 -4.60 69.79 -9.56
CA ASP A 327 -4.10 69.18 -8.34
C ASP A 327 -4.76 69.79 -7.11
N TYR A 328 -5.12 68.94 -6.14
CA TYR A 328 -5.68 69.30 -4.82
C TYR A 328 -7.10 69.91 -4.81
N THR A 329 -7.83 69.84 -5.92
CA THR A 329 -9.25 70.27 -5.94
C THR A 329 -10.20 69.21 -5.35
N LEU A 330 -11.35 69.62 -4.82
CA LEU A 330 -12.35 68.69 -4.28
C LEU A 330 -12.82 67.62 -5.30
N PRO A 331 -13.04 67.96 -6.60
CA PRO A 331 -13.36 66.97 -7.63
C PRO A 331 -12.23 65.96 -7.86
N PHE A 332 -10.98 66.39 -7.82
CA PHE A 332 -9.81 65.51 -7.94
C PHE A 332 -9.77 64.45 -6.84
N ILE A 333 -9.92 64.86 -5.57
CA ILE A 333 -9.91 63.93 -4.42
C ILE A 333 -11.06 62.92 -4.53
N THR A 334 -12.25 63.38 -4.94
CA THR A 334 -13.42 62.52 -5.09
C THR A 334 -13.21 61.50 -6.21
N ALA A 335 -12.69 61.92 -7.36
CA ALA A 335 -12.37 61.05 -8.48
C ALA A 335 -11.30 60.00 -8.12
N LEU A 336 -10.31 60.36 -7.30
CA LEU A 336 -9.27 59.46 -6.82
C LEU A 336 -9.84 58.37 -5.89
N VAL A 337 -10.70 58.75 -4.94
CA VAL A 337 -11.39 57.79 -4.06
C VAL A 337 -12.26 56.83 -4.88
N VAL A 338 -13.03 57.35 -5.85
CA VAL A 338 -13.86 56.51 -6.73
C VAL A 338 -13.00 55.56 -7.55
N SER A 339 -11.86 56.01 -8.09
CA SER A 339 -10.91 55.16 -8.83
C SER A 339 -10.36 54.04 -7.95
N TYR A 340 -10.09 54.33 -6.68
CA TYR A 340 -9.63 53.33 -5.71
C TYR A 340 -10.73 52.31 -5.37
N MET A 341 -11.99 52.75 -5.26
CA MET A 341 -13.13 51.83 -5.08
C MET A 341 -13.34 50.93 -6.31
N ILE A 342 -13.15 51.49 -7.52
CA ILE A 342 -13.23 50.73 -8.78
C ILE A 342 -12.14 49.65 -8.82
N LYS A 343 -10.90 49.95 -8.41
CA LYS A 343 -9.82 48.97 -8.27
C LYS A 343 -10.23 47.79 -7.40
N ASP A 344 -10.79 48.04 -6.21
CA ASP A 344 -11.17 46.98 -5.28
C ASP A 344 -12.29 46.10 -5.85
N ARG A 345 -13.29 46.70 -6.50
CA ARG A 345 -14.37 45.95 -7.17
C ARG A 345 -13.88 45.16 -8.37
N LEU A 346 -12.99 45.74 -9.16
CA LEU A 346 -12.40 45.07 -10.31
C LEU A 346 -11.54 43.87 -9.90
N LYS A 347 -10.73 44.01 -8.84
CA LYS A 347 -9.95 42.89 -8.29
C LYS A 347 -10.84 41.71 -7.93
N ASP A 348 -11.98 41.96 -7.28
CA ASP A 348 -12.89 40.89 -6.89
C ASP A 348 -13.64 40.28 -8.09
N TRP A 349 -14.04 41.09 -9.07
CA TRP A 349 -14.58 40.56 -10.34
C TRP A 349 -13.56 39.71 -11.09
N LEU A 350 -12.32 40.16 -11.20
CA LEU A 350 -11.24 39.40 -11.83
C LEU A 350 -10.93 38.11 -11.08
N LYS A 351 -10.99 38.10 -9.74
CA LYS A 351 -10.87 36.86 -8.96
C LYS A 351 -11.98 35.86 -9.26
N ILE A 352 -13.20 36.31 -9.54
CA ILE A 352 -14.34 35.43 -9.90
C ILE A 352 -14.21 34.93 -11.35
N ILE A 353 -13.74 35.78 -12.27
CA ILE A 353 -13.56 35.43 -13.68
C ILE A 353 -12.36 34.47 -13.85
N PHE A 354 -11.21 34.78 -13.24
CA PHE A 354 -10.01 33.95 -13.29
C PHE A 354 -10.06 32.75 -12.34
N GLY A 355 -10.63 32.94 -11.16
CA GLY A 355 -10.97 31.85 -10.26
C GLY A 355 -12.34 31.34 -10.62
N GLN A 356 -12.44 30.46 -11.62
CA GLN A 356 -13.70 29.81 -12.04
C GLN A 356 -14.38 29.06 -10.86
N GLU A 357 -15.07 29.77 -9.98
CA GLU A 357 -15.74 29.19 -8.81
C GLU A 357 -16.88 28.24 -9.20
N GLY A 358 -17.32 28.26 -10.46
CA GLY A 358 -18.30 27.32 -11.02
C GLY A 358 -17.76 25.95 -11.45
N THR A 359 -16.48 25.83 -11.85
CA THR A 359 -15.94 24.58 -12.45
C THR A 359 -15.16 23.72 -11.45
N TYR A 360 -14.71 24.29 -10.32
CA TYR A 360 -13.88 23.61 -9.33
C TYR A 360 -14.64 22.92 -8.18
N ARG A 361 -15.91 22.52 -8.39
CA ARG A 361 -16.69 21.70 -7.44
C ARG A 361 -16.14 20.28 -7.19
N LYS A 362 -14.98 19.95 -7.76
CA LYS A 362 -14.13 18.80 -7.41
C LYS A 362 -12.73 19.28 -7.06
N SER A 363 -12.61 20.08 -6.00
CA SER A 363 -11.30 20.50 -5.48
C SER A 363 -10.66 19.33 -4.75
N TYR A 364 -9.89 18.53 -5.48
CA TYR A 364 -9.00 17.55 -4.86
C TYR A 364 -7.84 18.30 -4.16
N ASP A 365 -7.44 17.84 -2.98
CA ASP A 365 -6.27 18.37 -2.27
C ASP A 365 -4.99 18.10 -3.05
N TYR A 366 -4.84 16.87 -3.53
CA TYR A 366 -3.71 16.43 -4.32
C TYR A 366 -4.15 15.77 -5.62
N LYS A 367 -3.33 15.97 -6.65
CA LYS A 367 -3.39 15.21 -7.90
C LYS A 367 -1.98 14.76 -8.23
N SER A 368 -1.83 13.48 -8.55
CA SER A 368 -0.54 12.88 -8.88
C SER A 368 -0.62 12.17 -10.22
N THR A 369 0.38 12.37 -11.08
CA THR A 369 0.56 11.55 -12.27
C THR A 369 1.27 10.26 -11.88
N LEU A 370 0.70 9.11 -12.29
CA LEU A 370 1.28 7.79 -12.05
C LEU A 370 2.15 7.41 -13.25
N LYS A 371 3.43 7.12 -12.98
CA LYS A 371 4.39 6.69 -13.99
C LYS A 371 5.01 5.35 -13.64
N ASP A 372 5.35 4.57 -14.66
CA ASP A 372 6.19 3.37 -14.46
C ASP A 372 7.67 3.75 -14.26
N ASN A 373 8.53 2.73 -14.15
CA ASN A 373 9.95 2.93 -13.93
C ASN A 373 10.68 3.55 -15.13
N GLU A 374 10.16 3.35 -16.35
CA GLU A 374 10.66 3.90 -17.61
C GLU A 374 10.17 5.33 -17.88
N GLY A 375 9.16 5.79 -17.13
CA GLY A 375 8.60 7.14 -17.21
C GLY A 375 7.32 7.24 -18.03
N ASN A 376 6.77 6.12 -18.51
CA ASN A 376 5.50 6.08 -19.22
C ASN A 376 4.36 6.43 -18.26
N ILE A 377 3.40 7.23 -18.73
CA ILE A 377 2.23 7.62 -17.94
C ILE A 377 1.21 6.49 -18.01
N ILE A 378 0.86 5.94 -16.85
CA ILE A 378 -0.08 4.82 -16.75
C ILE A 378 -1.42 5.22 -16.11
N GLY A 379 -1.50 6.42 -15.54
CA GLY A 379 -2.70 6.89 -14.88
C GLY A 379 -2.54 8.17 -14.07
N TYR A 380 -3.59 8.51 -13.33
CA TYR A 380 -3.65 9.63 -12.39
C TYR A 380 -4.30 9.18 -11.08
N SER A 381 -3.84 9.76 -9.97
CA SER A 381 -4.49 9.64 -8.67
C SER A 381 -4.90 11.02 -8.18
N LYS A 382 -6.02 11.09 -7.48
CA LYS A 382 -6.53 12.31 -6.84
C LYS A 382 -7.00 11.99 -5.44
N GLU A 383 -6.68 12.85 -4.50
CA GLU A 383 -6.96 12.64 -3.08
C GLU A 383 -7.64 13.88 -2.50
N ASP A 384 -8.57 13.66 -1.57
CA ASP A 384 -9.34 14.70 -0.88
C ASP A 384 -9.56 14.29 0.57
N PHE A 385 -9.38 15.24 1.50
CA PHE A 385 -9.62 15.04 2.92
C PHE A 385 -10.54 16.13 3.46
N CYS A 386 -11.56 15.74 4.24
CA CYS A 386 -12.37 16.69 4.98
C CYS A 386 -13.00 16.08 6.24
N PHE A 387 -13.29 16.95 7.21
CA PHE A 387 -14.24 16.63 8.27
C PHE A 387 -15.65 16.86 7.77
N ILE A 388 -16.53 15.89 7.98
CA ILE A 388 -17.93 15.97 7.56
C ILE A 388 -18.88 15.90 8.74
N LYS A 389 -20.01 16.58 8.63
CA LYS A 389 -21.13 16.48 9.59
C LYS A 389 -22.31 15.70 9.02
N LYS A 390 -22.52 15.79 7.71
CA LYS A 390 -23.59 15.09 7.01
C LYS A 390 -23.04 13.83 6.37
N ILE A 391 -23.45 12.68 6.89
CA ILE A 391 -23.00 11.36 6.43
C ILE A 391 -23.99 10.83 5.40
N PRO A 392 -23.53 10.23 4.29
CA PRO A 392 -24.40 9.51 3.37
C PRO A 392 -25.17 8.38 4.07
N GLN A 393 -26.41 8.13 3.65
CA GLN A 393 -27.30 7.19 4.35
C GLN A 393 -26.81 5.73 4.26
N ASP A 394 -26.25 5.34 3.11
CA ASP A 394 -25.62 4.03 2.90
C ASP A 394 -24.48 3.77 3.89
N ILE A 395 -23.62 4.77 4.10
CA ILE A 395 -22.51 4.72 5.07
C ILE A 395 -23.05 4.69 6.50
N MET A 396 -24.06 5.50 6.82
CA MET A 396 -24.67 5.53 8.15
C MET A 396 -25.35 4.19 8.49
N ASN A 397 -26.04 3.58 7.52
CA ASN A 397 -26.66 2.27 7.68
C ASN A 397 -25.61 1.22 8.06
N GLN A 398 -24.48 1.18 7.34
CA GLN A 398 -23.37 0.27 7.64
C GLN A 398 -22.68 0.57 8.98
N ARG A 399 -22.52 1.85 9.36
CA ARG A 399 -22.05 2.22 10.71
C ARG A 399 -23.02 1.78 11.79
N SER A 400 -24.33 1.83 11.51
CA SER A 400 -25.38 1.61 12.50
C SER A 400 -25.73 0.14 12.75
N SER A 401 -25.32 -0.77 11.86
CA SER A 401 -25.71 -2.18 11.81
C SER A 401 -25.44 -2.99 13.08
N SER A 402 -24.61 -2.49 13.99
CA SER A 402 -24.16 -3.22 15.18
C SER A 402 -24.42 -2.56 16.52
N HIS A 403 -25.15 -1.45 16.54
CA HIS A 403 -25.54 -0.91 17.83
C HIS A 403 -26.49 -1.90 18.48
N LEU A 404 -26.16 -2.40 19.67
CA LEU A 404 -27.07 -3.23 20.44
C LEU A 404 -28.32 -2.41 20.81
N THR A 405 -28.16 -1.09 20.97
CA THR A 405 -29.26 -0.14 21.19
C THR A 405 -28.98 1.23 20.56
N LYS A 406 -30.05 1.98 20.21
CA LYS A 406 -29.92 3.38 19.72
C LYS A 406 -29.21 4.31 20.71
N ILE A 407 -29.30 4.02 22.01
CA ILE A 407 -28.70 4.78 23.10
C ILE A 407 -27.16 4.72 23.06
N GLU A 408 -26.57 3.59 22.67
CA GLU A 408 -25.11 3.47 22.53
C GLU A 408 -24.53 4.44 21.49
N GLY A 409 -25.27 4.73 20.43
CA GLY A 409 -24.88 5.69 19.40
C GLY A 409 -24.95 7.14 19.88
N GLU A 410 -25.96 7.48 20.70
CA GLU A 410 -26.12 8.84 21.26
C GLU A 410 -25.13 9.11 22.41
N GLY A 411 -24.80 8.09 23.20
CA GLY A 411 -23.91 8.22 24.36
C GLY A 411 -22.43 8.42 24.02
N ARG A 412 -22.03 8.29 22.75
CA ARG A 412 -20.64 8.42 22.30
C ARG A 412 -20.56 9.26 21.03
N PRO A 413 -20.52 10.60 21.14
CA PRO A 413 -20.41 11.44 19.97
C PRO A 413 -19.08 11.18 19.23
N GLU A 414 -19.15 11.17 17.90
CA GLU A 414 -18.03 10.88 17.00
C GLU A 414 -17.75 12.06 16.08
N ASN A 415 -16.47 12.32 15.81
CA ASN A 415 -16.03 13.18 14.72
C ASN A 415 -15.76 12.30 13.50
N ILE A 416 -16.29 12.70 12.34
CA ILE A 416 -16.13 11.93 11.11
C ILE A 416 -15.11 12.60 10.19
N ILE A 417 -14.06 11.85 9.87
CA ILE A 417 -13.14 12.17 8.79
C ILE A 417 -13.60 11.42 7.55
N ARG A 418 -13.68 12.12 6.43
CA ARG A 418 -13.85 11.55 5.09
C ARG A 418 -12.56 11.73 4.30
N TYR A 419 -12.04 10.63 3.80
CA TYR A 419 -10.94 10.60 2.85
C TYR A 419 -11.44 9.98 1.54
N VAL A 420 -11.18 10.65 0.42
CA VAL A 420 -11.54 10.14 -0.90
C VAL A 420 -10.29 10.02 -1.74
N LYS A 421 -10.11 8.87 -2.37
CA LYS A 421 -9.08 8.63 -3.37
C LYS A 421 -9.70 8.14 -4.66
N SER A 422 -9.46 8.87 -5.75
CA SER A 422 -9.87 8.49 -7.09
C SER A 422 -8.65 8.13 -7.92
N ILE A 423 -8.68 6.95 -8.53
CA ILE A 423 -7.61 6.45 -9.40
C ILE A 423 -8.17 6.22 -10.79
N LYS A 424 -7.43 6.71 -11.77
CA LYS A 424 -7.72 6.57 -13.20
C LYS A 424 -6.53 5.88 -13.84
N LEU A 425 -6.73 4.70 -14.42
CA LEU A 425 -5.70 3.92 -15.10
C LEU A 425 -5.94 3.91 -16.61
N PHE A 426 -4.87 3.67 -17.38
CA PHE A 426 -4.88 3.57 -18.83
C PHE A 426 -4.47 2.16 -19.29
N PRO A 427 -5.43 1.20 -19.35
CA PRO A 427 -5.12 -0.20 -19.59
C PRO A 427 -4.39 -0.45 -20.90
N LYS A 428 -4.83 0.16 -22.01
CA LYS A 428 -4.10 0.08 -23.30
C LYS A 428 -2.64 0.51 -23.21
N THR A 429 -2.33 1.52 -22.40
CA THR A 429 -0.95 1.98 -22.19
C THR A 429 -0.18 0.97 -21.35
N ILE A 430 -0.79 0.46 -20.28
CA ILE A 430 -0.20 -0.59 -19.45
C ILE A 430 0.12 -1.81 -20.31
N SER A 431 -0.84 -2.36 -21.06
CA SER A 431 -0.64 -3.54 -21.90
C SER A 431 0.36 -3.34 -23.04
N LYS A 432 0.54 -2.11 -23.53
CA LYS A 432 1.55 -1.78 -24.55
C LYS A 432 2.98 -1.91 -24.01
N TYR A 433 3.24 -1.40 -22.81
CA TYR A 433 4.58 -1.37 -22.22
C TYR A 433 4.86 -2.56 -21.31
N HIS A 434 3.80 -3.20 -20.79
CA HIS A 434 3.87 -4.24 -19.79
C HIS A 434 3.05 -5.47 -20.19
N THR A 435 3.75 -6.56 -20.51
CA THR A 435 3.10 -7.84 -20.86
C THR A 435 2.99 -8.81 -19.69
N ARG A 436 3.67 -8.50 -18.57
CA ARG A 436 3.79 -9.38 -17.39
C ARG A 436 3.32 -8.73 -16.09
N VAL A 437 2.69 -7.57 -16.20
CA VAL A 437 1.97 -6.91 -15.13
C VAL A 437 0.70 -6.30 -15.73
N LEU A 438 -0.46 -6.73 -15.23
CA LEU A 438 -1.76 -6.29 -15.75
C LEU A 438 -2.52 -5.54 -14.66
N ASN A 439 -2.70 -6.16 -13.50
CA ASN A 439 -3.40 -5.55 -12.37
C ASN A 439 -2.46 -4.66 -11.56
N THR A 440 -3.03 -3.73 -10.81
CA THR A 440 -2.29 -2.88 -9.86
C THR A 440 -2.91 -2.98 -8.48
N SER A 441 -2.10 -3.01 -7.43
CA SER A 441 -2.56 -2.84 -6.07
C SER A 441 -2.21 -1.47 -5.53
N ASP A 442 -3.11 -0.90 -4.76
CA ASP A 442 -2.91 0.33 -3.99
C ASP A 442 -2.87 0.00 -2.50
N ILE A 443 -1.72 0.29 -1.91
CA ILE A 443 -1.39 -0.03 -0.53
C ILE A 443 -1.38 1.28 0.24
N ILE A 444 -2.36 1.44 1.13
CA ILE A 444 -2.52 2.59 2.00
C ILE A 444 -2.24 2.14 3.42
N ARG A 445 -1.16 2.64 4.02
CA ARG A 445 -0.87 2.46 5.44
C ARG A 445 -1.27 3.70 6.19
N PHE A 446 -1.98 3.53 7.30
CA PHE A 446 -2.41 4.64 8.14
C PHE A 446 -1.90 4.46 9.57
N ASP A 447 -1.25 5.49 10.08
CA ASP A 447 -0.69 5.55 11.43
C ASP A 447 -1.67 6.20 12.41
N VAL A 448 -2.09 5.45 13.41
CA VAL A 448 -3.03 5.93 14.43
C VAL A 448 -2.34 6.62 15.60
N THR A 449 -1.01 6.76 15.62
CA THR A 449 -0.25 7.34 16.76
C THR A 449 -0.78 8.70 17.17
N ASN A 450 -1.09 9.57 16.19
CA ASN A 450 -1.64 10.89 16.48
C ASN A 450 -3.03 10.85 17.10
N PHE A 451 -3.84 9.82 16.78
CA PHE A 451 -5.14 9.61 17.43
C PHE A 451 -4.95 9.21 18.90
N LEU A 452 -3.92 8.40 19.20
CA LEU A 452 -3.66 7.88 20.54
C LEU A 452 -3.00 8.90 21.48
N SER A 453 -2.40 9.96 20.94
CA SER A 453 -1.59 10.94 21.68
C SER A 453 -2.27 11.59 22.89
N LYS A 454 -3.60 11.69 22.90
CA LYS A 454 -4.39 12.39 23.94
C LYS A 454 -5.26 11.45 24.78
N ILE A 455 -5.09 10.15 24.63
CA ILE A 455 -5.88 9.14 25.31
C ILE A 455 -5.33 8.90 26.72
N GLU A 456 -6.24 8.73 27.69
CA GLU A 456 -5.93 8.42 29.09
C GLU A 456 -5.36 7.00 29.26
N ASP A 457 -4.81 6.71 30.44
CA ASP A 457 -4.12 5.44 30.69
C ASP A 457 -5.00 4.19 30.45
N PRO A 458 -4.41 3.09 29.96
CA PRO A 458 -5.15 1.96 29.42
C PRO A 458 -5.80 1.04 30.47
N TYR A 459 -5.74 1.39 31.76
CA TYR A 459 -6.10 0.50 32.85
C TYR A 459 -6.79 1.26 33.99
N ASN A 460 -7.98 0.80 34.35
CA ASN A 460 -8.74 1.28 35.50
C ASN A 460 -8.87 0.15 36.51
N LEU A 461 -8.68 0.48 37.79
CA LEU A 461 -8.94 -0.45 38.88
C LEU A 461 -10.41 -0.39 39.24
N TYR A 462 -11.11 -1.53 39.14
CA TYR A 462 -12.47 -1.69 39.58
C TYR A 462 -12.51 -2.59 40.81
N GLN A 463 -13.33 -2.22 41.78
CA GLN A 463 -13.66 -3.10 42.89
C GLN A 463 -14.60 -4.19 42.39
N TRP A 464 -14.22 -5.44 42.56
CA TRP A 464 -15.02 -6.60 42.22
C TRP A 464 -15.13 -7.50 43.45
N TYR A 465 -16.36 -7.95 43.75
CA TYR A 465 -16.58 -8.87 44.85
C TYR A 465 -16.34 -10.30 44.35
N ASN A 466 -15.27 -10.92 44.84
CA ASN A 466 -14.96 -12.31 44.56
C ASN A 466 -15.90 -13.20 45.39
N ILE A 467 -16.80 -13.92 44.72
CA ILE A 467 -17.82 -14.76 45.35
C ILE A 467 -17.18 -15.94 46.10
N GLU A 468 -16.06 -16.48 45.61
CA GLU A 468 -15.38 -17.64 46.20
C GLU A 468 -14.64 -17.26 47.49
N ASN A 469 -13.96 -16.12 47.46
CA ASN A 469 -13.15 -15.64 48.59
C ASN A 469 -13.91 -14.71 49.56
N GLN A 470 -15.16 -14.35 49.22
CA GLN A 470 -16.01 -13.39 49.96
C GLN A 470 -15.31 -12.06 50.28
N GLN A 471 -14.44 -11.59 49.38
CA GLN A 471 -13.65 -10.37 49.56
C GLN A 471 -13.78 -9.46 48.35
N VAL A 472 -13.64 -8.15 48.58
CA VAL A 472 -13.53 -7.16 47.52
C VAL A 472 -12.09 -7.12 47.04
N GLU A 473 -11.87 -7.50 45.79
CA GLU A 473 -10.59 -7.46 45.11
C GLU A 473 -10.56 -6.31 44.10
N LEU A 474 -9.37 -5.79 43.81
CA LEU A 474 -9.19 -4.81 42.75
C LEU A 474 -8.83 -5.54 41.45
N ILE A 475 -9.74 -5.51 40.48
CA ILE A 475 -9.49 -6.02 39.14
C ILE A 475 -8.98 -4.89 38.26
N ASN A 476 -7.87 -5.17 37.58
CA ASN A 476 -7.34 -4.29 36.56
C ASN A 476 -8.08 -4.51 35.24
N ALA A 477 -9.02 -3.61 34.89
CA ALA A 477 -9.75 -3.69 33.65
C ALA A 477 -9.12 -2.80 32.57
N ALA A 478 -8.87 -3.39 31.40
CA ALA A 478 -8.31 -2.67 30.27
C ALA A 478 -9.36 -1.74 29.65
N ARG A 479 -9.04 -0.45 29.55
CA ARG A 479 -9.84 0.52 28.81
C ARG A 479 -9.46 0.47 27.33
N VAL A 480 -10.44 0.18 26.49
CA VAL A 480 -10.29 0.16 25.03
C VAL A 480 -11.18 1.21 24.38
N TYR A 481 -10.77 1.63 23.20
CA TYR A 481 -11.45 2.62 22.39
C TYR A 481 -11.75 2.02 21.02
N HIS A 482 -12.95 2.28 20.50
CA HIS A 482 -13.39 1.71 19.24
C HIS A 482 -13.31 2.78 18.16
N LEU A 483 -12.45 2.58 17.17
CA LEU A 483 -12.43 3.38 15.95
C LEU A 483 -13.18 2.59 14.88
N ASN A 484 -14.32 3.10 14.42
CA ASN A 484 -15.03 2.46 13.31
C ASN A 484 -14.54 3.06 11.99
N PHE A 485 -14.29 2.18 11.03
CA PHE A 485 -13.77 2.51 9.72
C PHE A 485 -14.71 1.91 8.67
N VAL A 486 -15.35 2.77 7.87
CA VAL A 486 -16.22 2.32 6.78
C VAL A 486 -15.54 2.67 5.47
N VAL A 487 -15.39 1.67 4.60
CA VAL A 487 -14.78 1.79 3.29
C VAL A 487 -15.85 1.56 2.25
N LYS A 488 -16.00 2.50 1.34
CA LYS A 488 -16.81 2.36 0.15
C LYS A 488 -15.90 2.34 -1.06
N PHE A 489 -15.90 1.23 -1.77
CA PHE A 489 -15.12 1.05 -2.97
C PHE A 489 -16.03 1.04 -4.18
N THR A 490 -15.65 1.78 -5.21
CA THR A 490 -16.43 1.92 -6.43
C THR A 490 -15.54 1.66 -7.63
N HIS A 491 -15.96 0.71 -8.46
CA HIS A 491 -15.36 0.43 -9.76
C HIS A 491 -16.28 0.93 -10.87
N HIS A 492 -15.75 1.79 -11.74
CA HIS A 492 -16.42 2.25 -12.95
C HIS A 492 -15.80 1.58 -14.17
N SER A 493 -16.57 0.70 -14.81
CA SER A 493 -16.23 0.05 -16.07
C SER A 493 -17.25 0.42 -17.15
N LEU A 494 -16.96 0.08 -18.40
CA LEU A 494 -17.90 0.20 -19.53
C LEU A 494 -19.24 -0.53 -19.26
N ASN A 495 -19.19 -1.61 -18.48
CA ASN A 495 -20.36 -2.46 -18.16
C ASN A 495 -21.21 -1.94 -16.99
N GLY A 496 -20.85 -0.81 -16.37
CA GLY A 496 -21.59 -0.20 -15.28
C GLY A 496 -20.73 0.21 -14.08
N LYS A 497 -21.41 0.50 -12.97
CA LYS A 497 -20.80 0.90 -11.69
C LYS A 497 -21.05 -0.18 -10.66
N ILE A 498 -19.99 -0.76 -10.12
CA ILE A 498 -20.04 -1.68 -8.98
C ILE A 498 -19.62 -0.90 -7.74
N THR A 499 -20.32 -1.08 -6.63
CA THR A 499 -20.06 -0.35 -5.39
C THR A 499 -20.24 -1.27 -4.20
N ASP A 500 -19.14 -1.48 -3.49
CA ASP A 500 -19.07 -2.34 -2.32
C ASP A 500 -18.78 -1.48 -1.09
N VAL A 501 -19.39 -1.83 0.03
CA VAL A 501 -19.22 -1.09 1.30
C VAL A 501 -18.93 -2.09 2.41
N ASP A 502 -17.78 -1.93 3.04
CA ASP A 502 -17.35 -2.75 4.16
C ASP A 502 -17.10 -1.89 5.39
N ARG A 503 -17.27 -2.52 6.55
CA ARG A 503 -17.00 -1.90 7.84
C ARG A 503 -16.02 -2.74 8.64
N VAL A 504 -15.09 -2.05 9.26
CA VAL A 504 -14.08 -2.62 10.15
C VAL A 504 -14.05 -1.83 11.45
N ARG A 505 -13.94 -2.53 12.57
CA ARG A 505 -13.74 -1.91 13.88
C ARG A 505 -12.32 -2.18 14.36
N PHE A 506 -11.57 -1.11 14.61
CA PHE A 506 -10.27 -1.18 15.27
C PHE A 506 -10.45 -1.00 16.77
N ILE A 507 -9.95 -1.97 17.54
CA ILE A 507 -9.91 -1.90 19.00
C ILE A 507 -8.55 -1.37 19.43
N LEU A 508 -8.55 -0.18 20.01
CA LEU A 508 -7.35 0.61 20.31
C LEU A 508 -7.17 0.76 21.83
N ASP A 509 -5.92 0.82 22.27
CA ASP A 509 -5.54 1.36 23.57
C ASP A 509 -4.38 2.36 23.41
N LYS A 510 -3.88 2.91 24.52
CA LYS A 510 -2.77 3.88 24.50
C LYS A 510 -1.47 3.33 23.89
N LYS A 511 -1.30 2.00 23.83
CA LYS A 511 -0.11 1.34 23.26
C LYS A 511 -0.25 1.05 21.77
N GLY A 512 -1.46 1.10 21.20
CA GLY A 512 -1.69 0.82 19.79
C GLY A 512 -3.02 0.13 19.48
N ILE A 513 -3.08 -0.48 18.31
CA ILE A 513 -4.13 -1.37 17.83
C ILE A 513 -3.96 -2.73 18.49
N LYS A 514 -4.96 -3.17 19.25
CA LYS A 514 -4.97 -4.49 19.91
C LYS A 514 -5.46 -5.57 18.97
N ARG A 515 -6.50 -5.29 18.19
CA ARG A 515 -7.11 -6.22 17.24
C ARG A 515 -8.04 -5.50 16.26
N ILE A 516 -8.40 -6.22 15.21
CA ILE A 516 -9.37 -5.83 14.20
C ILE A 516 -10.58 -6.76 14.33
N GLU A 517 -11.79 -6.21 14.26
CA GLU A 517 -13.04 -6.97 14.28
C GLU A 517 -13.83 -6.66 13.00
N THR A 518 -14.27 -7.71 12.29
CA THR A 518 -15.42 -7.67 11.36
C THR A 518 -16.66 -8.13 12.09
N GLU A 519 -17.76 -7.42 11.87
CA GLU A 519 -19.06 -7.97 12.20
C GLU A 519 -19.63 -8.56 10.91
N PHE A 520 -19.39 -9.85 10.70
CA PHE A 520 -20.44 -10.68 10.12
C PHE A 520 -21.24 -11.17 11.32
N LEU A 521 -22.55 -10.86 11.33
CA LEU A 521 -23.50 -11.39 12.30
C LEU A 521 -23.38 -12.91 12.41
#